data_AF-A0A5E7YXL1-F1
#
_entry.id   AF-A0A5E7YXL1-F1
#
_cell.length_a   1.000
_cell.length_b   1.000
_cell.length_c   1.000
_cell.angle_alpha   90.00
_cell.angle_beta   90.00
_cell.angle_gamma   90.00
#
_symmetry.space_group_name_H-M   'P 1'
#
loop_
_entity.id
_entity.type
_entity.pdbx_description
1 polymer ?
#
loop_
_entity_poly.entity_id
_entity_poly.type
_entity_poly.pdbx_seq_one_letter_code
_entity_poly.pdbx_strand_id
1 'polypeptide(L)'
;MGFWLENPMAFLADFIAPAILGFVFAYRWGAVRGTAYALVPLLLVVAVLFFLQVSPGVNPDGSTRLDSALGYMRFDAPIWVPVFAVGVALGWALGRNRRAPAQRGG
;
A
#
# COMPACT_ATOMS: atom_id res chain seq x y z
N MET A 1 8.44 2.86 -17.87
CA MET A 1 8.43 1.38 -17.81
C MET A 1 9.82 0.78 -17.63
N GLY A 2 10.89 1.32 -18.24
CA GLY A 2 12.27 0.82 -18.06
C GLY A 2 12.75 0.75 -16.59
N PHE A 3 12.45 1.77 -15.78
CA PHE A 3 12.82 1.82 -14.35
C PHE A 3 12.41 0.58 -13.54
N TRP A 4 11.18 0.09 -13.70
CA TRP A 4 10.67 -1.08 -12.95
C TRP A 4 11.26 -2.41 -13.46
N LEU A 5 11.63 -2.47 -14.74
CA LEU A 5 12.25 -3.66 -15.35
C LEU A 5 13.72 -3.77 -14.97
N GLU A 6 14.40 -2.64 -14.78
CA GLU A 6 15.80 -2.54 -14.37
C GLU A 6 15.97 -2.62 -12.84
N ASN A 7 14.91 -2.30 -12.08
CA ASN A 7 14.91 -2.34 -10.63
C ASN A 7 13.80 -3.24 -10.07
N PRO A 8 14.04 -4.57 -9.99
CA PRO A 8 13.02 -5.52 -9.55
C PRO A 8 12.55 -5.28 -8.12
N MET A 9 13.40 -4.74 -7.25
CA MET A 9 13.04 -4.41 -5.87
C MET A 9 12.01 -3.28 -5.81
N ALA A 10 12.19 -2.28 -6.66
CA ALA A 10 11.22 -1.20 -6.80
C ALA A 10 9.87 -1.79 -7.28
N PHE A 11 9.89 -2.68 -8.28
CA PHE A 11 8.64 -3.28 -8.80
C PHE A 11 7.88 -4.05 -7.71
N LEU A 12 8.59 -4.81 -6.87
CA LEU A 12 8.00 -5.51 -5.74
C LEU A 12 7.39 -4.55 -4.72
N ALA A 13 8.09 -3.46 -4.40
CA ALA A 13 7.62 -2.48 -3.43
C ALA A 13 6.35 -1.75 -3.90
N ASP A 14 6.24 -1.49 -5.20
CA ASP A 14 5.17 -0.64 -5.74
C ASP A 14 3.94 -1.41 -6.21
N PHE A 15 4.15 -2.60 -6.77
CA PHE A 15 3.07 -3.40 -7.35
C PHE A 15 2.66 -4.60 -6.50
N ILE A 16 3.57 -5.15 -5.69
CA ILE A 16 3.31 -6.40 -4.98
C ILE A 16 3.00 -6.16 -3.51
N ALA A 17 3.82 -5.38 -2.80
CA ALA A 17 3.64 -5.15 -1.38
C ALA A 17 2.28 -4.50 -1.02
N PRO A 18 1.79 -3.46 -1.71
CA PRO A 18 0.49 -2.86 -1.40
C PRO A 18 -0.66 -3.84 -1.67
N ALA A 19 -0.56 -4.63 -2.74
CA ALA A 19 -1.57 -5.64 -3.08
C ALA A 19 -1.65 -6.75 -2.02
N ILE A 20 -0.50 -7.26 -1.56
CA ILE A 20 -0.44 -8.31 -0.53
C ILE A 20 -1.01 -7.79 0.80
N LEU A 21 -0.63 -6.58 1.22
CA LEU A 21 -1.16 -5.98 2.44
C LEU A 21 -2.68 -5.79 2.35
N GLY A 22 -3.16 -5.18 1.27
CA GLY A 22 -4.59 -5.03 1.03
C GLY A 22 -5.32 -6.37 1.05
N PHE A 23 -4.76 -7.37 0.39
CA PHE A 23 -5.31 -8.72 0.32
C PHE A 23 -5.40 -9.40 1.68
N VAL A 24 -4.29 -9.55 2.40
CA VAL A 24 -4.22 -10.34 3.64
C VAL A 24 -5.18 -9.78 4.69
N PHE A 25 -5.19 -8.45 4.85
CA PHE A 25 -6.05 -7.82 5.83
C PHE A 25 -7.53 -7.86 5.42
N ALA A 26 -7.86 -7.58 4.16
CA ALA A 26 -9.24 -7.66 3.69
C ALA A 26 -9.78 -9.10 3.71
N TYR A 27 -8.92 -10.07 3.41
CA TYR A 27 -9.23 -11.49 3.48
C TYR A 27 -9.59 -11.93 4.90
N ARG A 28 -8.82 -11.48 5.90
CA ARG A 28 -9.01 -11.89 7.29
C ARG A 28 -10.13 -11.16 8.01
N TRP A 29 -10.28 -9.84 7.81
CA TRP A 29 -11.19 -8.97 8.57
C TRP A 29 -12.31 -8.34 7.74
N GLY A 30 -12.39 -8.63 6.44
CA GLY A 30 -13.34 -8.02 5.50
C GLY A 30 -12.84 -6.68 4.94
N ALA A 31 -13.48 -6.18 3.88
CA ALA A 31 -12.98 -5.01 3.14
C ALA A 31 -12.78 -3.77 4.02
N VAL A 32 -13.78 -3.37 4.81
CA VAL A 32 -13.73 -2.11 5.59
C VAL A 32 -12.71 -2.18 6.73
N ARG A 33 -12.84 -3.17 7.63
CA ARG A 33 -11.93 -3.33 8.77
C ARG A 33 -10.52 -3.72 8.33
N GLY A 34 -10.41 -4.58 7.32
CA GLY A 34 -9.13 -4.97 6.73
C GLY A 34 -8.39 -3.77 6.13
N THR A 35 -9.08 -2.90 5.40
CA THR A 35 -8.48 -1.67 4.88
C THR A 35 -7.97 -0.78 6.01
N ALA A 36 -8.79 -0.53 7.04
CA ALA A 36 -8.38 0.29 8.19
C ALA A 36 -7.14 -0.29 8.90
N TYR A 37 -7.09 -1.61 9.11
CA TYR A 37 -5.95 -2.26 9.74
C TYR A 37 -4.71 -2.30 8.85
N ALA A 38 -4.85 -2.40 7.53
CA ALA A 38 -3.74 -2.33 6.58
C ALA A 38 -3.12 -0.92 6.51
N LEU A 39 -3.92 0.13 6.73
CA LEU A 39 -3.41 1.50 6.76
C LEU A 39 -2.48 1.75 7.95
N VAL A 40 -2.67 1.08 9.09
CA VAL A 40 -1.82 1.29 10.29
C VAL A 40 -0.33 1.01 10.02
N PRO A 41 0.08 -0.19 9.54
CA PRO A 41 1.49 -0.43 9.23
C PRO A 41 1.98 0.39 8.04
N LEU A 42 1.14 0.67 7.04
CA LEU A 42 1.50 1.54 5.90
C LEU A 42 1.85 2.96 6.36
N LEU A 43 0.98 3.58 7.17
CA LEU A 43 1.20 4.90 7.73
C LEU A 43 2.40 4.92 8.69
N LEU A 44 2.61 3.84 9.45
CA LEU A 44 3.78 3.72 10.31
C LEU A 44 5.08 3.72 9.51
N VAL A 45 5.16 2.95 8.41
CA VAL A 45 6.33 2.95 7.52
C VAL A 45 6.53 4.34 6.93
N VAL A 46 5.47 4.97 6.41
CA VAL A 46 5.54 6.34 5.88
C VAL A 46 6.06 7.31 6.94
N ALA A 47 5.56 7.24 8.17
CA ALA A 47 6.00 8.10 9.26
C ALA A 47 7.48 7.87 9.62
N VAL A 48 7.93 6.61 9.72
CA VAL A 48 9.34 6.29 10.00
C VAL A 48 10.24 6.83 8.89
N LEU A 49 9.90 6.57 7.62
CA LEU A 49 10.66 7.08 6.47
C LEU A 49 10.66 8.61 6.46
N PHE A 50 9.53 9.24 6.74
CA PHE A 50 9.42 10.69 6.84
C PHE A 50 10.34 11.26 7.91
N PHE A 51 10.32 10.72 9.13
CA PHE A 51 11.19 11.21 10.20
C PHE A 51 12.67 10.98 9.90
N LEU A 52 13.04 9.84 9.31
CA LEU A 52 14.45 9.54 9.02
C LEU A 52 15.00 10.25 7.79
N GLN A 53 14.18 10.49 6.76
CA GLN A 53 14.63 10.97 5.45
C GLN A 53 14.27 12.43 5.17
N VAL A 54 13.10 12.86 5.65
CA VAL A 54 12.50 14.15 5.30
C VAL A 54 12.68 15.18 6.41
N SER A 55 12.40 14.81 7.66
CA SER A 55 12.46 15.74 8.80
C SER A 55 13.82 16.39 9.08
N PRO A 56 14.98 15.72 8.87
CA PRO A 56 16.27 16.32 9.25
C PRO A 56 16.93 17.18 8.16
N GLY A 57 16.35 17.33 6.96
CA GLY A 57 17.15 17.72 5.80
C GLY A 57 16.57 18.79 4.89
N VAL A 58 17.40 19.78 4.58
CA VAL A 58 17.33 20.56 3.35
C VAL A 58 18.05 19.76 2.26
N ASN A 59 17.56 19.82 1.02
CA ASN A 59 18.28 19.23 -0.12
C ASN A 59 19.55 20.04 -0.45
N PRO A 60 20.53 19.46 -1.16
CA PRO A 60 21.74 20.16 -1.58
C PRO A 60 21.47 21.40 -2.47
N ASP A 61 20.29 21.45 -3.10
CA ASP A 61 19.82 22.54 -3.96
C ASP A 61 19.05 23.64 -3.19
N GLY A 62 18.95 23.53 -1.87
CA GLY A 62 18.25 24.50 -1.01
C GLY A 62 16.73 24.30 -0.92
N SER A 63 16.15 23.33 -1.64
CA SER A 63 14.73 23.00 -1.52
C SER A 63 14.43 22.22 -0.23
N THR A 64 13.21 22.33 0.29
CA THR A 64 12.82 21.51 1.44
C THR A 64 12.62 20.07 1.00
N ARG A 65 13.20 19.09 1.73
CA ARG A 65 12.95 17.66 1.46
C ARG A 65 11.48 17.29 1.57
N LEU A 66 10.71 18.10 2.30
CA LEU A 66 9.28 17.96 2.43
C LEU A 66 8.57 18.11 1.08
N ASP A 67 8.89 19.16 0.32
CA ASP A 67 8.28 19.40 -0.99
C ASP A 67 8.61 18.27 -1.97
N SER A 68 9.86 17.81 -1.99
CA SER A 68 10.26 16.66 -2.79
C SER A 68 9.52 15.38 -2.39
N ALA A 69 9.43 15.08 -1.10
CA ALA A 69 8.74 13.90 -0.59
C ALA A 69 7.24 13.91 -0.92
N LEU A 70 6.59 15.07 -0.78
CA LEU A 70 5.18 15.23 -1.18
C LEU A 70 5.02 15.08 -2.71
N GLY A 71 5.99 15.56 -3.49
CA GLY A 71 6.05 15.33 -4.93
C GLY A 71 6.09 13.84 -5.28
N TYR A 72 6.98 13.08 -4.64
CA TYR A 72 7.07 11.62 -4.81
C TYR A 72 5.79 10.91 -4.40
N MET A 73 5.21 11.26 -3.24
CA MET A 73 3.94 10.67 -2.79
C MET A 73 2.81 10.88 -3.81
N ARG A 74 2.73 12.08 -4.42
CA ARG A 74 1.72 12.38 -5.45
C ARG A 74 1.96 11.62 -6.74
N PHE A 75 3.21 11.35 -7.09
CA PHE A 75 3.57 10.60 -8.28
C PHE A 75 3.32 9.08 -8.12
N ASP A 76 3.58 8.53 -6.94
CA ASP A 76 3.44 7.09 -6.67
C ASP A 76 2.00 6.70 -6.29
N ALA A 77 1.22 7.61 -5.69
CA ALA A 77 -0.17 7.34 -5.28
C ALA A 77 -1.08 6.80 -6.41
N PRO A 78 -1.03 7.31 -7.66
CA PRO A 78 -1.78 6.75 -8.80
C PRO A 78 -1.48 5.28 -9.11
N ILE A 79 -0.31 4.78 -8.70
CA ILE A 79 0.08 3.36 -8.88
C ILE A 79 -0.33 2.56 -7.64
N TRP A 80 0.05 3.04 -6.46
CA TRP A 80 -0.15 2.33 -5.20
C TRP A 80 -1.62 2.15 -4.83
N VAL A 81 -2.45 3.20 -5.00
CA VAL A 81 -3.85 3.18 -4.57
C VAL A 81 -4.67 2.14 -5.36
N PRO A 82 -4.62 2.10 -6.71
CA PRO A 82 -5.33 1.06 -7.46
C PRO A 82 -4.83 -0.35 -7.15
N VAL A 83 -3.52 -0.55 -7.04
CA VAL A 83 -2.91 -1.86 -6.72
C VAL A 83 -3.39 -2.37 -5.36
N PHE A 84 -3.36 -1.50 -4.35
CA PHE A 84 -3.87 -1.80 -3.02
C PHE A 84 -5.37 -2.14 -3.06
N ALA A 85 -6.17 -1.33 -3.77
CA ALA A 85 -7.61 -1.54 -3.90
C ALA A 85 -7.95 -2.88 -4.57
N VAL A 86 -7.20 -3.28 -5.61
CA VAL A 86 -7.33 -4.59 -6.25
C VAL A 86 -7.01 -5.70 -5.24
N GLY A 87 -5.93 -5.58 -4.47
CA GLY A 87 -5.60 -6.52 -3.39
C GLY A 87 -6.74 -6.67 -2.38
N VAL A 88 -7.29 -5.55 -1.89
CA VAL A 88 -8.44 -5.53 -0.97
C VAL A 88 -9.67 -6.21 -1.58
N ALA A 89 -9.99 -5.90 -2.84
CA ALA A 89 -11.14 -6.46 -3.54
C ALA A 89 -11.02 -7.99 -3.67
N LEU A 90 -9.85 -8.48 -4.08
CA LEU A 90 -9.57 -9.92 -4.19
C LEU A 90 -9.62 -10.61 -2.82
N GLY A 91 -8.98 -10.03 -1.81
CA GLY A 91 -8.98 -10.57 -0.46
C GLY A 91 -10.39 -10.69 0.10
N TRP A 92 -11.19 -9.64 -0.05
CA TRP A 92 -12.58 -9.64 0.38
C TRP A 92 -13.44 -10.65 -0.38
N ALA A 93 -13.34 -10.69 -1.72
CA ALA A 93 -14.12 -11.62 -2.54
C ALA A 93 -13.84 -13.08 -2.18
N LEU A 94 -12.56 -13.46 -2.04
CA LEU A 94 -12.17 -14.80 -1.64
C LEU A 94 -12.56 -15.13 -0.20
N GLY A 95 -12.43 -14.17 0.72
CA GLY A 95 -12.86 -14.33 2.11
C GLY A 95 -14.37 -14.54 2.24
N ARG A 96 -15.17 -13.82 1.42
CA ARG A 96 -16.62 -13.97 1.33
C ARG A 96 -17.01 -15.35 0.79
N ASN A 97 -16.34 -15.81 -0.27
CA ASN A 97 -16.62 -17.10 -0.89
C ASN A 97 -16.34 -18.29 0.03
N ARG A 98 -15.42 -18.18 1.01
CA ARG A 98 -15.21 -19.22 2.03
C ARG A 98 -16.28 -19.25 3.11
N ARG A 99 -16.96 -18.13 3.38
CA ARG A 99 -18.01 -18.03 4.41
C ARG A 99 -19.41 -18.35 3.86
N ALA A 100 -19.61 -18.19 2.55
CA ALA A 100 -20.86 -18.51 1.85
C ALA A 100 -21.29 -20.01 1.90
N PRO A 101 -20.41 -21.02 1.77
CA PRO A 101 -20.82 -22.43 1.82
C PRO A 101 -21.40 -22.86 3.18
N ALA A 102 -21.08 -22.15 4.27
CA ALA A 102 -21.61 -22.46 5.60
C ALA A 102 -23.08 -22.04 5.81
N GLN A 103 -23.67 -21.25 4.91
CA GLN A 103 -25.04 -20.71 5.06
C GLN A 103 -26.09 -21.36 4.13
N ARG A 104 -25.72 -22.32 3.28
CA ARG A 104 -26.65 -22.98 2.34
C ARG A 104 -27.07 -24.41 2.75
N GLY A 105 -26.77 -24.82 3.99
CA GLY A 105 -27.10 -26.14 4.52
C GLY A 105 -27.88 -26.08 5.83
N GLY A 106 -28.91 -25.23 5.90
CA GLY A 106 -29.88 -25.16 7.01
C GLY A 106 -31.28 -25.36 6.49
#